data_AF-A0A8J7XAI7-F1
#
_entry.id   AF-A0A8J7XAI7-F1
#
_cell.length_a   1.000
_cell.length_b   1.000
_cell.length_c   1.000
_cell.angle_alpha   90.00
_cell.angle_beta   90.00
_cell.angle_gamma   90.00
#
_symmetry.space_group_name_H-M   'P 1'
#
loop_
_entity.id
_entity.type
_entity.pdbx_description
1 polymer ?
#
loop_
_entity_poly.entity_id
_entity_poly.type
_entity_poly.pdbx_seq_one_letter_code
_entity_poly.pdbx_strand_id
1 'polypeptide(L)'
;MDSAGQSAMEMVIAIAFIMMIFIILLFSYQLKLIESNELKMVMDGKRICRSVSTNINTIAEQGPSYYLYFNIPQKIQGGHEYNITVSKNFVDIAWYQFSWTEQIITTNVTVHCLDKGLDVKNKVLNDNDRVLILCNRPELTPLPDSFEPITAVANETLNVSIDVENFGVTDAGSFTVRVNDTNVAVSGLGRDEKTTVMAELTMPPSPEDYRVRISVDYNDEINESIESNNVYNATIQVQ
;
A
#
# COMPACT_ATOMS: atom_id res chain seq x y z
N MET A 1 -81.15 13.44 -4.00
CA MET A 1 -79.76 13.37 -4.48
C MET A 1 -79.80 12.59 -5.78
N ASP A 2 -79.42 13.21 -6.88
CA ASP A 2 -79.38 12.57 -8.20
C ASP A 2 -78.38 11.41 -8.18
N SER A 3 -78.75 10.27 -8.76
CA SER A 3 -77.92 9.05 -8.83
C SER A 3 -76.55 9.31 -9.46
N ALA A 4 -76.44 10.33 -10.31
CA ALA A 4 -75.19 10.80 -10.90
C ALA A 4 -74.20 11.34 -9.86
N GLY A 5 -74.68 12.05 -8.82
CA GLY A 5 -73.83 12.58 -7.75
C GLY A 5 -73.31 11.50 -6.81
N GLN A 6 -74.08 10.43 -6.60
CA GLN A 6 -73.65 9.28 -5.79
C GLN A 6 -72.56 8.48 -6.51
N SER A 7 -72.71 8.21 -7.81
CA SER A 7 -71.70 7.51 -8.60
C SER A 7 -70.37 8.27 -8.69
N ALA A 8 -70.42 9.61 -8.81
CA ALA A 8 -69.22 10.44 -8.79
C ALA A 8 -68.46 10.37 -7.44
N MET A 9 -69.19 10.35 -6.32
CA MET A 9 -68.59 10.23 -4.98
C MET A 9 -67.93 8.86 -4.77
N GLU A 10 -68.58 7.77 -5.20
CA GLU A 10 -68.02 6.41 -5.14
C GLU A 10 -66.73 6.28 -5.97
N MET A 11 -66.69 6.89 -7.16
CA MET A 11 -65.50 6.91 -8.01
C MET A 11 -64.34 7.68 -7.35
N VAL A 12 -64.60 8.83 -6.73
CA VAL A 12 -63.57 9.61 -6.02
C VAL A 12 -63.01 8.82 -4.84
N ILE A 13 -63.86 8.15 -4.07
CA ILE A 13 -63.44 7.31 -2.95
C ILE A 13 -62.57 6.15 -3.45
N ALA A 14 -62.98 5.46 -4.52
CA ALA A 14 -62.20 4.38 -5.11
C ALA A 14 -60.81 4.85 -5.57
N ILE A 15 -60.73 6.00 -6.25
CA ILE A 15 -59.45 6.58 -6.68
C ILE A 15 -58.58 6.95 -5.47
N ALA A 16 -59.16 7.55 -4.43
CA ALA A 16 -58.42 7.89 -3.20
C ALA A 16 -57.85 6.64 -2.51
N PHE A 17 -58.61 5.55 -2.42
CA PHE A 17 -58.11 4.28 -1.89
C PHE A 17 -56.98 3.69 -2.73
N ILE A 18 -57.10 3.73 -4.06
CA ILE A 18 -56.03 3.26 -4.96
C ILE A 18 -54.76 4.10 -4.76
N MET A 19 -54.88 5.43 -4.71
CA MET A 19 -53.74 6.33 -4.46
C MET A 19 -53.10 6.05 -3.10
N MET A 20 -53.89 5.83 -2.05
CA MET A 20 -53.37 5.49 -0.72
C MET A 20 -52.55 4.19 -0.75
N ILE A 21 -53.03 3.15 -1.45
CA ILE A 21 -52.30 1.90 -1.61
C ILE A 21 -50.98 2.14 -2.34
N PHE A 22 -50.98 2.92 -3.43
CA PHE A 22 -49.75 3.25 -4.15
C PHE A 22 -48.75 4.02 -3.29
N ILE A 23 -49.21 4.95 -2.45
CA ILE A 23 -48.34 5.69 -1.52
C ILE A 23 -47.70 4.74 -0.51
N ILE A 24 -48.47 3.81 0.07
CA ILE A 24 -47.96 2.82 1.02
C ILE A 24 -46.92 1.89 0.36
N LEU A 25 -47.19 1.44 -0.87
CA LEU A 25 -46.27 0.60 -1.64
C LEU A 25 -44.98 1.35 -1.98
N LEU A 26 -45.08 2.61 -2.41
CA LEU A 26 -43.93 3.45 -2.72
C LEU A 26 -43.08 3.70 -1.47
N PHE A 27 -43.71 4.00 -0.33
CA PHE A 27 -42.99 4.16 0.94
C PHE A 27 -42.29 2.87 1.36
N SER A 28 -42.97 1.73 1.26
CA SER A 28 -42.41 0.42 1.58
C SER A 28 -41.23 0.05 0.67
N TYR A 29 -41.33 0.39 -0.62
CA TYR A 29 -40.26 0.20 -1.59
C TYR A 29 -39.03 1.05 -1.25
N GLN A 30 -39.22 2.32 -0.88
CA GLN A 30 -38.11 3.20 -0.48
C GLN A 30 -37.38 2.66 0.76
N LEU A 31 -38.11 2.20 1.78
CA LEU A 31 -37.49 1.59 2.97
C LEU A 31 -36.66 0.35 2.62
N LYS A 32 -37.19 -0.53 1.75
CA LYS A 32 -36.46 -1.73 1.33
C LYS A 32 -35.23 -1.43 0.48
N LEU A 33 -35.26 -0.36 -0.31
CA LEU A 33 -34.09 0.12 -1.03
C LEU A 33 -32.99 0.59 -0.07
N ILE A 34 -33.35 1.34 0.97
CA ILE A 34 -32.39 1.81 1.99
C ILE A 34 -31.75 0.61 2.70
N GLU A 35 -32.56 -0.31 3.23
CA GLU A 35 -32.06 -1.53 3.89
C GLU A 35 -31.16 -2.36 2.96
N SER A 36 -31.57 -2.53 1.70
CA SER A 36 -30.76 -3.27 0.72
C SER A 36 -29.42 -2.61 0.46
N ASN A 37 -29.37 -1.27 0.41
CA ASN A 37 -28.14 -0.54 0.18
C ASN A 37 -27.22 -0.62 1.40
N GLU A 38 -27.76 -0.51 2.62
CA GLU A 38 -26.99 -0.69 3.86
C GLU A 38 -26.37 -2.08 3.95
N LEU A 39 -27.15 -3.14 3.67
CA LEU A 39 -26.62 -4.51 3.68
C LEU A 39 -25.51 -4.70 2.63
N LYS A 40 -25.67 -4.13 1.45
CA LYS A 40 -24.64 -4.15 0.40
C LYS A 40 -23.36 -3.45 0.85
N MET A 41 -23.47 -2.28 1.50
CA MET A 41 -22.32 -1.58 2.08
C MET A 41 -21.60 -2.43 3.12
N VAL A 42 -22.33 -3.05 4.04
CA VAL A 42 -21.75 -3.91 5.09
C VAL A 42 -21.05 -5.13 4.49
N MET A 43 -21.67 -5.80 3.52
CA MET A 43 -21.05 -6.94 2.84
C MET A 43 -19.78 -6.53 2.10
N ASP A 44 -19.76 -5.35 1.49
CA ASP A 44 -18.59 -4.84 0.77
C ASP A 44 -17.46 -4.44 1.74
N GLY A 45 -17.77 -3.74 2.82
CA GLY A 45 -16.80 -3.45 3.89
C GLY A 45 -16.18 -4.72 4.47
N LYS A 46 -16.99 -5.75 4.72
CA LYS A 46 -16.52 -7.09 5.13
C LYS A 46 -15.61 -7.73 4.09
N ARG A 47 -16.00 -7.68 2.81
CA ARG A 47 -15.22 -8.24 1.70
C ARG A 47 -13.83 -7.60 1.61
N ILE A 48 -13.76 -6.27 1.69
CA ILE A 48 -12.49 -5.54 1.64
C ILE A 48 -11.64 -5.88 2.86
N CYS A 49 -12.22 -5.87 4.06
CA CYS A 49 -11.51 -6.16 5.31
C CYS A 49 -10.91 -7.58 5.28
N ARG A 50 -11.72 -8.56 4.85
CA ARG A 50 -11.28 -9.94 4.66
C ARG A 50 -10.21 -10.08 3.58
N SER A 51 -10.29 -9.30 2.50
CA SER A 51 -9.27 -9.31 1.45
C SER A 51 -7.91 -8.86 2.00
N VAL A 52 -7.87 -7.74 2.72
CA VAL A 52 -6.63 -7.23 3.33
C VAL A 52 -6.09 -8.23 4.35
N SER A 53 -6.92 -8.74 5.26
CA SER A 53 -6.49 -9.70 6.28
C SER A 53 -5.98 -11.02 5.67
N THR A 54 -6.63 -11.52 4.62
CA THR A 54 -6.19 -12.75 3.92
C THR A 54 -4.83 -12.56 3.27
N ASN A 55 -4.58 -11.40 2.64
CA ASN A 55 -3.28 -11.11 2.03
C ASN A 55 -2.17 -11.06 3.10
N ILE A 56 -2.41 -10.37 4.22
CA ILE A 56 -1.47 -10.33 5.35
C ILE A 56 -1.19 -11.74 5.88
N ASN A 57 -2.24 -12.53 6.14
CA ASN A 57 -2.10 -13.88 6.68
C ASN A 57 -1.36 -14.80 5.72
N THR A 58 -1.65 -14.71 4.42
CA THR A 58 -0.97 -15.52 3.40
C THR A 58 0.53 -15.23 3.40
N ILE A 59 0.93 -13.96 3.43
CA ILE A 59 2.35 -13.58 3.48
C ILE A 59 3.02 -14.00 4.79
N ALA A 60 2.31 -13.88 5.91
CA ALA A 60 2.82 -14.33 7.20
C ALA A 60 3.02 -15.87 7.26
N GLU A 61 2.18 -16.65 6.57
CA GLU A 61 2.30 -18.12 6.51
C GLU A 61 3.41 -18.61 5.57
N GLN A 62 3.63 -17.95 4.43
CA GLN A 62 4.61 -18.41 3.44
C GLN A 62 6.07 -18.17 3.87
N GLY A 63 6.33 -17.15 4.69
CA GLY A 63 7.67 -16.83 5.18
C GLY A 63 8.46 -15.87 4.29
N PRO A 64 9.75 -15.66 4.58
CA PRO A 64 10.58 -14.61 3.97
C PRO A 64 10.70 -14.69 2.46
N SER A 65 10.90 -13.55 1.81
CA SER A 65 11.06 -13.41 0.34
C SER A 65 9.80 -13.67 -0.50
N TYR A 66 8.68 -14.04 0.13
CA TYR A 66 7.39 -14.16 -0.57
C TYR A 66 6.63 -12.82 -0.55
N TYR A 67 6.00 -12.48 -1.67
CA TYR A 67 5.17 -11.29 -1.81
C TYR A 67 3.94 -11.53 -2.69
N LEU A 68 2.93 -10.67 -2.53
CA LEU A 68 1.71 -10.65 -3.31
C LEU A 68 1.32 -9.22 -3.65
N TYR A 69 0.61 -9.07 -4.76
CA TYR A 69 -0.07 -7.82 -5.10
C TYR A 69 -1.56 -7.93 -4.84
N PHE A 70 -2.15 -6.85 -4.35
CA PHE A 70 -3.60 -6.76 -4.18
C PHE A 70 -4.11 -5.35 -4.44
N ASN A 71 -5.36 -5.27 -4.87
CA ASN A 71 -6.05 -4.03 -5.16
C ASN A 71 -7.14 -3.80 -4.10
N ILE A 72 -7.47 -2.53 -3.87
CA ILE A 72 -8.44 -2.14 -2.85
C ILE A 72 -9.39 -1.13 -3.49
N PRO A 73 -10.72 -1.35 -3.49
CA PRO A 73 -11.65 -0.45 -4.19
C PRO A 73 -11.52 1.02 -3.74
N GLN A 74 -11.69 1.99 -4.64
CA GLN A 74 -11.65 3.41 -4.24
C GLN A 74 -12.69 3.75 -3.18
N LYS A 75 -13.89 3.19 -3.31
CA LYS A 75 -15.05 3.46 -2.46
C LYS A 75 -15.76 2.15 -2.14
N ILE A 76 -16.44 2.13 -1.00
CA ILE A 76 -17.44 1.09 -0.71
C ILE A 76 -18.67 1.33 -1.60
N GLN A 77 -19.41 0.27 -1.88
CA GLN A 77 -20.70 0.33 -2.57
C GLN A 77 -21.57 1.50 -2.08
N GLY A 78 -22.22 2.23 -2.98
CA GLY A 78 -22.90 3.48 -2.64
C GLY A 78 -22.01 4.73 -2.71
N GLY A 79 -20.72 4.58 -3.00
CA GLY A 79 -19.81 5.71 -3.24
C GLY A 79 -19.29 6.36 -1.97
N HIS A 80 -19.23 5.60 -0.88
CA HIS A 80 -18.74 6.08 0.41
C HIS A 80 -17.23 5.89 0.54
N GLU A 81 -16.57 6.93 1.06
CA GLU A 81 -15.19 6.83 1.53
C GLU A 81 -15.11 5.97 2.79
N TYR A 82 -13.96 5.34 2.98
CA TYR A 82 -13.70 4.46 4.11
C TYR A 82 -12.22 4.50 4.47
N ASN A 83 -11.88 4.15 5.69
CA ASN A 83 -10.50 4.07 6.17
C ASN A 83 -10.16 2.63 6.50
N ILE A 84 -8.91 2.24 6.24
CA ILE A 84 -8.35 0.95 6.63
C ILE A 84 -7.26 1.23 7.65
N THR A 85 -7.32 0.56 8.79
CA THR A 85 -6.28 0.62 9.82
C THR A 85 -5.87 -0.81 10.16
N VAL A 86 -4.57 -1.05 10.17
CA VAL A 86 -4.00 -2.32 10.65
C VAL A 86 -3.37 -2.02 12.00
N SER A 87 -3.85 -2.68 13.05
CA SER A 87 -3.35 -2.44 14.40
C SER A 87 -3.25 -3.74 15.17
N LYS A 88 -2.10 -3.98 15.80
CA LYS A 88 -1.79 -5.22 16.52
C LYS A 88 -2.06 -6.43 15.60
N ASN A 89 -3.05 -7.25 15.96
CA ASN A 89 -3.48 -8.44 15.26
C ASN A 89 -4.86 -8.25 14.57
N PHE A 90 -5.24 -7.03 14.20
CA PHE A 90 -6.51 -6.74 13.55
C PHE A 90 -6.35 -5.84 12.33
N VAL A 91 -7.22 -6.08 11.34
CA VAL A 91 -7.53 -5.15 10.27
C VAL A 91 -8.91 -4.59 10.54
N ASP A 92 -9.01 -3.28 10.61
CA ASP A 92 -10.26 -2.55 10.80
C ASP A 92 -10.56 -1.75 9.55
N ILE A 93 -11.81 -1.83 9.09
CA ILE A 93 -12.34 -0.92 8.07
C ILE A 93 -13.47 -0.13 8.69
N ALA A 94 -13.43 1.19 8.57
CA ALA A 94 -14.45 2.09 9.09
C ALA A 94 -14.98 3.00 7.98
N TRP A 95 -16.30 3.14 7.90
CA TRP A 95 -16.98 4.02 6.95
C TRP A 95 -18.25 4.57 7.59
N TYR A 96 -18.47 5.87 7.49
CA TYR A 96 -19.62 6.53 8.10
C TYR A 96 -19.79 6.15 9.60
N GLN A 97 -20.85 5.42 9.96
CA GLN A 97 -21.14 4.94 11.31
C GLN A 97 -20.90 3.43 11.49
N PHE A 98 -20.37 2.77 10.46
CA PHE A 98 -20.13 1.34 10.45
C PHE A 98 -18.64 1.04 10.52
N SER A 99 -18.32 -0.11 11.09
CA SER A 99 -16.99 -0.68 11.00
C SER A 99 -17.06 -2.20 10.87
N TRP A 100 -16.01 -2.78 10.34
CA TRP A 100 -15.80 -4.21 10.30
C TRP A 100 -14.36 -4.54 10.65
N THR A 101 -14.18 -5.52 11.52
CA THR A 101 -12.87 -5.95 12.03
C THR A 101 -12.65 -7.41 11.68
N GLU A 102 -11.46 -7.72 11.18
CA GLU A 102 -10.98 -9.09 10.97
C GLU A 102 -9.67 -9.31 11.71
N GLN A 103 -9.52 -10.50 12.32
CA GLN A 103 -8.28 -10.86 12.99
C GLN A 103 -7.24 -11.36 11.99
N ILE A 104 -5.98 -10.94 12.17
CA ILE A 104 -4.81 -11.46 11.45
C ILE A 104 -3.95 -12.32 12.38
N ILE A 105 -3.16 -13.21 11.79
CA ILE A 105 -2.37 -14.22 12.53
C ILE A 105 -1.05 -13.68 13.08
N THR A 106 -0.59 -12.54 12.58
CA THR A 106 0.66 -11.88 13.00
C THR A 106 0.37 -10.50 13.59
N THR A 107 1.24 -10.07 14.52
CA THR A 107 1.24 -8.72 15.07
C THR A 107 2.32 -7.83 14.47
N ASN A 108 3.24 -8.40 13.67
CA ASN A 108 4.40 -7.72 13.14
C ASN A 108 4.11 -7.22 11.72
N VAL A 109 3.18 -6.26 11.62
CA VAL A 109 2.76 -5.65 10.35
C VAL A 109 3.10 -4.17 10.36
N THR A 110 3.82 -3.71 9.33
CA THR A 110 4.05 -2.29 9.07
C THR A 110 3.35 -1.89 7.78
N VAL A 111 2.42 -0.95 7.89
CA VAL A 111 1.75 -0.35 6.74
C VAL A 111 2.38 0.99 6.48
N HIS A 112 3.16 1.10 5.40
CA HIS A 112 3.77 2.37 5.01
C HIS A 112 2.77 3.27 4.30
N CYS A 113 2.04 2.68 3.35
CA CYS A 113 1.00 3.34 2.61
C CYS A 113 0.06 2.29 2.01
N LEU A 114 -1.14 2.72 1.65
CA LEU A 114 -2.18 1.86 1.12
C LEU A 114 -3.04 2.66 0.15
N ASP A 115 -2.82 2.41 -1.14
CA ASP A 115 -3.53 3.07 -2.22
C ASP A 115 -4.85 2.37 -2.50
N LYS A 116 -5.85 3.17 -2.85
CA LYS A 116 -7.18 2.70 -3.27
C LYS A 116 -7.38 2.98 -4.75
N GLY A 117 -8.15 2.11 -5.38
CA GLY A 117 -8.33 2.01 -6.83
C GLY A 117 -8.18 0.55 -7.27
N LEU A 118 -8.98 0.13 -8.26
CA LEU A 118 -8.87 -1.23 -8.81
C LEU A 118 -7.75 -1.33 -9.87
N ASP A 119 -7.24 -0.19 -10.30
CA ASP A 119 -6.15 0.02 -11.24
C ASP A 119 -4.79 0.17 -10.56
N VAL A 120 -4.75 0.48 -9.26
CA VAL A 120 -3.53 0.62 -8.45
C VAL A 120 -3.26 -0.64 -7.63
N LYS A 121 -2.00 -1.07 -7.58
CA LYS A 121 -1.59 -2.27 -6.84
C LYS A 121 -0.86 -1.88 -5.56
N ASN A 122 -1.18 -2.57 -4.47
CA ASN A 122 -0.37 -2.57 -3.26
C ASN A 122 0.46 -3.85 -3.23
N LYS A 123 1.69 -3.80 -2.74
CA LYS A 123 2.54 -4.99 -2.50
C LYS A 123 2.51 -5.32 -1.02
N VAL A 124 2.27 -6.58 -0.69
CA VAL A 124 2.48 -7.10 0.65
C VAL A 124 3.61 -8.13 0.58
N LEU A 125 4.60 -8.03 1.46
CA LEU A 125 5.76 -8.93 1.47
C LEU A 125 6.20 -9.28 2.89
N ASN A 126 6.91 -10.40 3.00
CA ASN A 126 7.55 -10.82 4.25
C ASN A 126 9.04 -10.49 4.21
N ASP A 127 9.42 -9.47 4.97
CA ASP A 127 10.80 -9.07 5.23
C ASP A 127 11.22 -9.61 6.61
N ASN A 128 11.87 -10.77 6.64
CA ASN A 128 12.42 -11.37 7.85
C ASN A 128 11.41 -11.45 9.02
N ASP A 129 10.25 -12.09 8.78
CA ASP A 129 9.12 -12.25 9.72
C ASP A 129 8.37 -10.95 10.06
N ARG A 130 8.65 -9.86 9.34
CA ARG A 130 7.87 -8.63 9.36
C ARG A 130 7.09 -8.51 8.06
N VAL A 131 5.78 -8.36 8.17
CA VAL A 131 4.91 -8.11 7.01
C VAL A 131 4.93 -6.63 6.69
N LEU A 132 5.37 -6.27 5.49
CA LEU A 132 5.35 -4.89 4.99
C LEU A 132 4.24 -4.73 3.96
N ILE A 133 3.51 -3.62 4.02
CA ILE A 133 2.58 -3.18 2.98
C ILE A 133 3.10 -1.90 2.34
N LEU A 134 3.31 -1.96 1.03
CA LEU A 134 3.78 -0.87 0.18
C LEU A 134 2.67 -0.47 -0.79
N CYS A 135 2.61 0.83 -1.09
CA CYS A 135 1.66 1.38 -2.05
C CYS A 135 2.19 1.33 -3.48
N ASN A 136 1.45 1.88 -4.44
CA ASN A 136 1.76 1.78 -5.87
C ASN A 136 2.88 2.75 -6.28
N ARG A 137 4.08 2.56 -5.73
CA ARG A 137 5.27 3.40 -5.90
C ARG A 137 6.52 2.56 -6.11
N PRO A 138 7.62 3.16 -6.60
CA PRO A 138 8.95 2.54 -6.55
C PRO A 138 9.40 2.38 -5.10
N GLU A 139 10.37 1.52 -4.88
CA GLU A 139 10.96 1.29 -3.57
C GLU A 139 12.40 0.80 -3.77
N LEU A 140 13.33 1.71 -3.62
CA LEU A 140 14.77 1.56 -3.78
C LEU A 140 15.39 1.13 -2.45
N THR A 141 16.39 0.27 -2.52
CA THR A 141 17.18 -0.06 -1.34
C THR A 141 18.57 -0.54 -1.73
N PRO A 142 19.63 -0.11 -1.02
CA PRO A 142 20.94 -0.71 -1.17
C PRO A 142 20.94 -2.14 -0.59
N LEU A 143 21.66 -3.06 -1.23
CA LEU A 143 21.80 -4.45 -0.77
C LEU A 143 23.11 -4.64 0.00
N PRO A 144 23.06 -4.78 1.34
CA PRO A 144 24.27 -4.85 2.18
C PRO A 144 25.25 -5.94 1.76
N ASP A 145 24.73 -7.11 1.37
CA ASP A 145 25.53 -8.30 1.04
C ASP A 145 26.31 -8.16 -0.29
N SER A 146 26.01 -7.13 -1.08
CA SER A 146 26.67 -6.86 -2.37
C SER A 146 27.82 -5.86 -2.27
N PHE A 147 28.07 -5.29 -1.09
CA PHE A 147 29.08 -4.26 -0.92
C PHE A 147 30.50 -4.85 -1.02
N GLU A 148 31.27 -4.39 -2.00
CA GLU A 148 32.65 -4.81 -2.22
C GLU A 148 33.55 -3.62 -2.63
N PRO A 149 34.86 -3.67 -2.37
CA PRO A 149 35.53 -4.61 -1.46
C PRO A 149 35.37 -4.20 0.01
N ILE A 150 35.55 -5.17 0.91
CA ILE A 150 35.50 -4.97 2.37
C ILE A 150 36.89 -4.73 3.02
N THR A 151 37.96 -4.79 2.24
CA THR A 151 39.35 -4.56 2.66
C THR A 151 40.08 -3.69 1.66
N ALA A 152 41.01 -2.86 2.14
CA ALA A 152 41.83 -1.99 1.30
C ALA A 152 43.21 -1.73 1.94
N VAL A 153 44.14 -1.18 1.17
CA VAL A 153 45.46 -0.72 1.62
C VAL A 153 45.45 0.79 1.87
N ALA A 154 46.17 1.24 2.90
CA ALA A 154 46.30 2.67 3.19
C ALA A 154 46.82 3.48 1.97
N ASN A 155 46.25 4.67 1.75
CA ASN A 155 46.50 5.57 0.61
C ASN A 155 46.18 5.02 -0.79
N GLU A 156 45.52 3.87 -0.91
CA GLU A 156 45.11 3.39 -2.23
C GLU A 156 43.77 4.03 -2.67
N THR A 157 43.62 4.16 -3.99
CA THR A 157 42.35 4.54 -4.61
C THR A 157 41.73 3.30 -5.22
N LEU A 158 40.49 3.01 -4.87
CA LEU A 158 39.77 1.81 -5.29
C LEU A 158 38.35 2.11 -5.72
N ASN A 159 37.79 1.26 -6.56
CA ASN A 159 36.38 1.29 -6.91
C ASN A 159 35.60 0.41 -5.95
N VAL A 160 34.70 1.02 -5.20
CA VAL A 160 33.68 0.29 -4.43
C VAL A 160 32.45 0.06 -5.29
N SER A 161 31.76 -1.03 -5.06
CA SER A 161 30.49 -1.37 -5.68
C SER A 161 29.43 -1.72 -4.64
N ILE A 162 28.19 -1.37 -4.93
CA ILE A 162 27.01 -1.85 -4.20
C ILE A 162 25.83 -1.99 -5.16
N ASP A 163 25.07 -3.06 -5.01
CA ASP A 163 23.81 -3.23 -5.72
C ASP A 163 22.70 -2.44 -5.05
N VAL A 164 21.89 -1.79 -5.90
CA VAL A 164 20.64 -1.14 -5.52
C VAL A 164 19.51 -1.91 -6.19
N GLU A 165 18.49 -2.26 -5.43
CA GLU A 165 17.30 -2.97 -5.90
C GLU A 165 16.08 -2.03 -5.86
N ASN A 166 15.24 -2.07 -6.89
CA ASN A 166 13.89 -1.54 -6.81
C ASN A 166 12.91 -2.69 -6.52
N PHE A 167 12.58 -2.91 -5.25
CA PHE A 167 11.59 -3.94 -4.86
C PHE A 167 10.16 -3.39 -4.77
N GLY A 168 9.90 -2.22 -5.35
CA GLY A 168 8.60 -1.56 -5.33
C GLY A 168 7.54 -2.18 -6.23
N VAL A 169 6.46 -1.44 -6.44
CA VAL A 169 5.35 -1.82 -7.33
C VAL A 169 5.55 -1.28 -8.74
N THR A 170 6.25 -0.15 -8.87
CA THR A 170 6.44 0.57 -10.14
C THR A 170 7.92 0.80 -10.43
N ASP A 171 8.22 1.12 -11.69
CA ASP A 171 9.57 1.49 -12.11
C ASP A 171 9.99 2.83 -11.49
N ALA A 172 11.24 2.94 -11.09
CA ALA A 172 11.85 4.18 -10.64
C ALA A 172 12.38 4.98 -11.84
N GLY A 173 12.13 6.29 -11.82
CA GLY A 173 12.80 7.24 -12.72
C GLY A 173 14.28 7.39 -12.38
N SER A 174 14.95 8.38 -12.96
CA SER A 174 16.35 8.66 -12.64
C SER A 174 16.53 9.14 -11.21
N PHE A 175 17.55 8.64 -10.51
CA PHE A 175 17.90 9.01 -9.14
C PHE A 175 19.40 9.09 -8.94
N THR A 176 19.83 9.70 -7.83
CA THR A 176 21.25 9.85 -7.48
C THR A 176 21.60 8.92 -6.34
N VAL A 177 22.67 8.13 -6.49
CA VAL A 177 23.28 7.38 -5.39
C VAL A 177 24.54 8.11 -4.95
N ARG A 178 24.60 8.48 -3.68
CA ARG A 178 25.78 9.08 -3.07
C ARG A 178 26.55 8.01 -2.28
N VAL A 179 27.81 7.84 -2.63
CA VAL A 179 28.78 7.01 -1.89
C VAL A 179 29.83 7.93 -1.28
N ASN A 180 29.74 8.18 0.02
CA ASN A 180 30.43 9.26 0.72
C ASN A 180 30.24 10.62 0.02
N ASP A 181 31.26 11.12 -0.68
CA ASP A 181 31.24 12.42 -1.36
C ASP A 181 31.05 12.29 -2.88
N THR A 182 31.00 11.06 -3.40
CA THR A 182 30.85 10.77 -4.83
C THR A 182 29.38 10.54 -5.18
N ASN A 183 28.87 11.32 -6.13
CA ASN A 183 27.51 11.16 -6.65
C ASN A 183 27.54 10.35 -7.96
N VAL A 184 26.71 9.32 -8.04
CA VAL A 184 26.52 8.47 -9.22
C VAL A 184 25.09 8.58 -9.69
N ALA A 185 24.88 9.01 -10.93
CA ALA A 185 23.55 9.11 -11.52
C ALA A 185 23.10 7.76 -12.08
N VAL A 186 21.89 7.34 -11.73
CA VAL A 186 21.22 6.16 -12.27
C VAL A 186 20.07 6.64 -13.15
N SER A 187 19.99 6.18 -14.41
CA SER A 187 18.99 6.67 -15.38
C SER A 187 17.55 6.23 -15.08
N GLY A 188 17.39 5.22 -14.22
CA GLY A 188 16.15 4.56 -13.89
C GLY A 188 16.40 3.14 -13.44
N LEU A 189 15.43 2.53 -12.75
CA LEU A 189 15.51 1.14 -12.32
C LEU A 189 14.12 0.51 -12.40
N GLY A 190 13.97 -0.50 -13.26
CA GLY A 190 12.69 -1.20 -13.44
C GLY A 190 12.25 -1.92 -12.17
N ARG A 191 10.97 -2.25 -12.09
CA ARG A 191 10.42 -3.01 -10.95
C ARG A 191 11.09 -4.39 -10.84
N ASP A 192 11.47 -4.75 -9.61
CA ASP A 192 12.18 -5.98 -9.25
C ASP A 192 13.55 -6.12 -9.97
N GLU A 193 14.10 -5.02 -10.48
CA GLU A 193 15.45 -4.98 -11.09
C GLU A 193 16.51 -4.48 -10.10
N LYS A 194 17.76 -4.80 -10.43
CA LYS A 194 18.95 -4.40 -9.67
C LYS A 194 19.95 -3.70 -10.58
N THR A 195 20.68 -2.75 -10.03
CA THR A 195 21.82 -2.12 -10.70
C THR A 195 23.00 -2.03 -9.74
N THR A 196 24.19 -2.29 -10.26
CA THR A 196 25.43 -2.09 -9.50
C THR A 196 25.89 -0.64 -9.67
N VAL A 197 26.05 0.06 -8.54
CA VAL A 197 26.63 1.40 -8.48
C VAL A 197 28.09 1.28 -8.13
N MET A 198 28.95 1.94 -8.92
CA MET A 198 30.39 1.98 -8.65
C MET A 198 30.84 3.41 -8.34
N ALA A 199 31.69 3.57 -7.33
CA ALA A 199 32.28 4.85 -6.97
C ALA A 199 33.76 4.69 -6.63
N GLU A 200 34.57 5.66 -7.04
CA GLU A 200 35.99 5.71 -6.69
C GLU A 200 36.14 6.35 -5.29
N LEU A 201 36.89 5.68 -4.40
CA LEU A 201 37.21 6.13 -3.06
C LEU A 201 38.72 6.06 -2.82
N THR A 202 39.27 7.06 -2.13
CA THR A 202 40.68 7.09 -1.69
C THR A 202 40.75 6.82 -0.20
N MET A 203 41.49 5.78 0.18
CA MET A 203 41.61 5.35 1.57
C MET A 203 42.50 6.29 2.38
N PRO A 204 42.23 6.45 3.69
CA PRO A 204 43.09 7.21 4.58
C PRO A 204 44.50 6.60 4.67
N PRO A 205 45.50 7.39 5.11
CA PRO A 205 46.87 6.91 5.30
C PRO A 205 47.05 6.00 6.52
N SER A 206 46.07 5.97 7.43
CA SER A 206 46.05 5.17 8.65
C SER A 206 45.37 3.82 8.43
N PRO A 207 45.93 2.71 8.92
CA PRO A 207 45.23 1.43 8.98
C PRO A 207 44.16 1.50 10.07
N GLU A 208 42.93 1.80 9.66
CA GLU A 208 41.74 1.87 10.52
C GLU A 208 40.47 1.52 9.73
N ASP A 209 39.37 1.26 10.45
CA ASP A 209 38.07 1.01 9.83
C ASP A 209 37.55 2.29 9.16
N TYR A 210 37.51 2.30 7.82
CA TYR A 210 36.96 3.39 7.03
C TYR A 210 35.46 3.20 6.83
N ARG A 211 34.67 4.16 7.30
CA ARG A 211 33.20 4.14 7.17
C ARG A 211 32.78 4.69 5.81
N VAL A 212 31.97 3.93 5.10
CA VAL A 212 31.36 4.33 3.83
C VAL A 212 29.87 4.48 4.04
N ARG A 213 29.34 5.68 3.82
CA ARG A 213 27.91 5.95 3.83
C ARG A 213 27.39 5.93 2.41
N ILE A 214 26.42 5.08 2.15
CA ILE A 214 25.70 4.98 0.89
C ILE A 214 24.29 5.50 1.11
N SER A 215 23.89 6.46 0.29
CA SER A 215 22.54 7.03 0.26
C SER A 215 22.00 6.88 -1.16
N VAL A 216 21.03 5.98 -1.31
CA VAL A 216 20.21 5.86 -2.52
C VAL A 216 19.18 6.99 -2.51
N ASP A 217 18.81 7.49 -3.69
CA ASP A 217 17.93 8.65 -3.86
C ASP A 217 18.33 9.86 -3.01
N TYR A 218 19.62 10.22 -3.07
CA TYR A 218 20.22 11.19 -2.15
C TYR A 218 19.55 12.58 -2.19
N ASN A 219 18.96 12.99 -3.32
CA ASN A 219 18.29 14.28 -3.43
C ASN A 219 16.75 14.17 -3.32
N ASP A 220 16.20 13.04 -2.84
CA ASP A 220 14.74 12.84 -2.68
C ASP A 220 14.01 13.00 -4.03
N GLU A 221 14.56 12.38 -5.09
CA GLU A 221 14.08 12.50 -6.46
C GLU A 221 12.91 11.55 -6.75
N ILE A 222 12.84 10.44 -6.02
CA ILE A 222 11.83 9.39 -6.16
C ILE A 222 10.99 9.37 -4.89
N ASN A 223 9.67 9.51 -5.04
CA ASN A 223 8.75 9.36 -3.91
C ASN A 223 8.40 7.88 -3.74
N GLU A 224 8.89 7.29 -2.66
CA GLU A 224 8.86 5.85 -2.40
C GLU A 224 7.76 5.49 -1.39
N SER A 225 7.71 4.22 -0.98
CA SER A 225 6.85 3.80 0.14
C SER A 225 7.60 3.94 1.47
N ILE A 226 8.89 3.67 1.49
CA ILE A 226 9.77 3.75 2.65
C ILE A 226 10.96 4.64 2.30
N GLU A 227 11.03 5.84 2.88
CA GLU A 227 12.20 6.72 2.65
C GLU A 227 13.39 6.37 3.56
N SER A 228 13.15 5.58 4.62
CA SER A 228 14.12 5.35 5.68
C SER A 228 15.13 4.23 5.42
N ASN A 229 14.90 3.37 4.43
CA ASN A 229 15.76 2.25 4.03
C ASN A 229 16.71 2.61 2.88
N ASN A 230 16.75 3.87 2.45
CA ASN A 230 17.64 4.36 1.41
C ASN A 230 19.09 4.56 1.87
N VAL A 231 19.42 4.28 3.14
CA VAL A 231 20.75 4.50 3.70
C VAL A 231 21.37 3.21 4.20
N TYR A 232 22.60 2.93 3.74
CA TYR A 232 23.44 1.85 4.24
C TYR A 232 24.80 2.39 4.69
N ASN A 233 25.30 1.91 5.82
CA ASN A 233 26.63 2.25 6.32
C ASN A 233 27.50 0.99 6.26
N ALA A 234 28.47 1.01 5.36
CA ALA A 234 29.46 -0.05 5.21
C ALA A 234 30.78 0.32 5.93
N THR A 235 31.63 -0.69 6.09
CA THR A 235 32.97 -0.53 6.64
C THR A 235 33.98 -1.22 5.74
N ILE A 236 35.07 -0.54 5.42
CA ILE A 236 36.25 -1.11 4.76
C ILE A 236 37.36 -1.19 5.79
N GLN A 237 37.97 -2.36 5.93
CA GLN A 237 39.13 -2.57 6.79
C GLN A 237 40.40 -2.12 6.04
N VAL A 238 41.01 -1.02 6.46
CA VAL A 238 42.26 -0.52 5.88
C VAL A 238 43.45 -1.18 6.58
N GLN A 239 44.32 -1.80 5.79
CA GLN A 239 45.54 -2.51 6.23
C GLN A 239 46.81 -1.73 5.91
#